data_AF-A0A6G3UMF5-F1
#
_entry.id   AF-A0A6G3UMF5-F1
#
_cell.length_a   1.000
_cell.length_b   1.000
_cell.length_c   1.000
_cell.angle_alpha   90.00
_cell.angle_beta   90.00
_cell.angle_gamma   90.00
#
_symmetry.space_group_name_H-M   'P 1'
#
loop_
_entity.id
_entity.type
_entity.pdbx_description
1 polymer ?
#
loop_
_entity_poly.entity_id
_entity_poly.type
_entity_poly.pdbx_seq_one_letter_code
_entity_poly.pdbx_strand_id
1 'polypeptide(L)'
;VWALVGDDSPRPEAKPAAKPPAVAPAVPSPTPPKPTPPKPEPTPPQAAPPAPTPPKPTPTPTPTPTPTPTPTPTPTPTPAPTPPPKPTPTPTPTPTPTPPAPAPEVYQVSEMNYTLLGDHTEPEVVLGESGWVWQRSGMSIGGSRYAHGVTVNSRSSVVIQLNRQCTRYEAMAGVDDLTMGLGAVRFSVFGGDGTRLWQSPVVRGDDPAVPVGVNVTGQQRIRLVVEPEQPFGGVALADWAESRISCR
;
A
#
# COMPACT_ATOMS: atom_id res chain seq x y z
N VAL A 1 34.12 -64.01 -62.36
CA VAL A 1 32.70 -63.66 -62.50
C VAL A 1 32.36 -62.71 -61.36
N TRP A 2 32.20 -61.43 -61.71
CA TRP A 2 31.38 -60.33 -61.14
C TRP A 2 31.25 -60.15 -59.61
N ALA A 3 31.12 -58.95 -59.04
CA ALA A 3 31.45 -57.54 -59.32
C ALA A 3 30.79 -56.74 -58.17
N LEU A 4 31.42 -55.65 -57.75
CA LEU A 4 30.94 -54.72 -56.72
C LEU A 4 29.75 -53.87 -57.23
N VAL A 5 28.74 -53.65 -56.39
CA VAL A 5 27.69 -52.61 -56.53
C VAL A 5 27.41 -52.14 -55.09
N GLY A 6 27.53 -50.88 -54.66
CA GLY A 6 27.46 -49.61 -55.39
C GLY A 6 26.12 -48.95 -55.10
N ASP A 7 25.83 -48.62 -53.83
CA ASP A 7 24.62 -47.91 -53.43
C ASP A 7 24.98 -46.46 -53.08
N ASP A 8 24.98 -45.62 -54.12
CA ASP A 8 25.16 -44.17 -54.06
C ASP A 8 23.77 -43.53 -53.94
N SER A 9 23.35 -43.25 -52.70
CA SER A 9 22.17 -42.41 -52.44
C SER A 9 22.63 -40.96 -52.22
N PRO A 10 22.21 -39.98 -53.04
CA PRO A 10 22.61 -38.60 -52.86
C PRO A 10 21.98 -38.04 -51.57
N ARG A 11 22.81 -37.35 -50.76
CA ARG A 11 22.34 -36.57 -49.62
C ARG A 11 21.34 -35.50 -50.11
N PRO A 12 20.25 -35.25 -49.38
CA PRO A 12 19.37 -34.12 -49.71
C PRO A 12 20.16 -32.81 -49.55
N GLU A 13 20.24 -32.03 -50.63
CA GLU A 13 20.76 -30.66 -50.60
C GLU A 13 19.96 -29.84 -49.58
N ALA A 14 20.67 -29.20 -48.64
CA ALA A 14 20.09 -28.22 -47.75
C ALA A 14 19.65 -26.99 -48.56
N LYS A 15 18.35 -26.69 -48.55
CA LYS A 15 17.81 -25.44 -49.10
C LYS A 15 18.56 -24.24 -48.49
N PRO A 16 18.88 -23.20 -49.28
CA PRO A 16 19.53 -22.00 -48.75
C PRO A 16 18.63 -21.36 -47.69
N ALA A 17 19.14 -21.24 -46.46
CA ALA A 17 18.49 -20.46 -45.42
C ALA A 17 18.48 -18.98 -45.86
N ALA A 18 17.29 -18.41 -45.99
CA ALA A 18 17.13 -16.97 -46.20
C ALA A 18 17.77 -16.23 -45.01
N LYS A 19 18.73 -15.34 -45.30
CA LYS A 19 19.27 -14.41 -44.30
C LYS A 19 18.11 -13.59 -43.70
N PRO A 20 18.05 -13.40 -42.37
CA PRO A 20 17.12 -12.43 -41.79
C PRO A 20 17.43 -11.03 -42.34
N PRO A 21 16.43 -10.17 -42.56
CA PRO A 21 16.67 -8.80 -42.99
C PRO A 21 17.51 -8.07 -41.94
N ALA A 22 18.50 -7.32 -42.41
CA ALA A 22 19.34 -6.46 -41.60
C ALA A 22 18.45 -5.48 -40.81
N VAL A 23 18.52 -5.56 -39.49
CA VAL A 23 17.86 -4.63 -38.58
C VAL A 23 18.52 -3.27 -38.77
N ALA A 24 17.75 -2.28 -39.22
CA ALA A 24 18.19 -0.90 -39.29
C ALA A 24 18.60 -0.42 -37.87
N PRO A 25 19.69 0.34 -37.72
CA PRO A 25 20.07 0.87 -36.41
C PRO A 25 18.97 1.81 -35.89
N ALA A 26 18.52 1.55 -34.67
CA ALA A 26 17.62 2.44 -33.95
C ALA A 26 18.28 3.81 -33.81
N VAL A 27 17.64 4.85 -34.36
CA VAL A 27 18.02 6.24 -34.11
C VAL A 27 17.69 6.53 -32.64
N PRO A 28 18.67 6.93 -31.80
CA PRO A 28 18.36 7.29 -30.42
C PRO A 28 17.45 8.53 -30.40
N SER A 29 16.28 8.39 -29.80
CA SER A 29 15.42 9.54 -29.49
C SER A 29 16.17 10.48 -28.51
N PRO A 30 16.13 11.80 -28.72
CA PRO A 30 16.78 12.75 -27.81
C PRO A 30 16.13 12.69 -26.43
N THR A 31 16.99 12.74 -25.41
CA THR A 31 16.61 12.77 -24.00
C THR A 31 15.75 14.01 -23.71
N PRO A 32 14.64 13.90 -22.96
CA PRO A 32 13.88 15.07 -22.52
C PRO A 32 14.78 16.00 -21.68
N PRO A 33 14.72 17.33 -21.86
CA PRO A 33 15.53 18.25 -21.09
C PRO A 33 15.14 18.23 -19.61
N LYS A 34 16.17 18.26 -18.75
CA LYS A 34 16.09 18.35 -17.29
C LYS A 34 15.22 19.56 -16.88
N PRO A 35 14.28 19.42 -15.91
CA PRO A 35 13.48 20.54 -15.42
C PRO A 35 14.39 21.63 -14.83
N THR A 36 14.22 22.87 -15.30
CA THR A 36 14.91 24.04 -14.77
C THR A 36 14.29 24.41 -13.40
N PRO A 37 15.09 24.79 -12.39
CA PRO A 37 14.55 25.26 -11.11
C PRO A 37 13.63 26.48 -11.31
N PRO A 38 12.50 26.59 -10.59
CA PRO A 38 11.65 27.77 -10.68
C PRO A 38 12.42 28.99 -10.17
N LYS A 39 12.35 30.07 -10.96
CA LYS A 39 12.85 31.41 -10.64
C LYS A 39 12.15 31.92 -9.36
N PRO A 40 12.88 32.50 -8.38
CA PRO A 40 12.25 33.10 -7.20
C PRO A 40 11.23 34.17 -7.61
N GLU A 41 10.03 34.07 -7.05
CA GLU A 41 8.95 35.04 -7.22
C GLU A 41 9.30 36.36 -6.51
N PRO A 42 9.07 37.53 -7.14
CA PRO A 42 9.35 38.82 -6.51
C PRO A 42 8.38 39.13 -5.37
N THR A 43 8.94 39.54 -4.24
CA THR A 43 8.24 39.99 -3.03
C THR A 43 7.24 41.12 -3.33
N PRO A 44 6.00 41.07 -2.81
CA PRO A 44 5.04 42.18 -2.98
C PRO A 44 5.53 43.48 -2.32
N PRO A 45 5.28 44.66 -2.91
CA PRO A 45 5.63 45.95 -2.30
C PRO A 45 4.78 46.24 -1.06
N GLN A 46 5.45 46.67 0.00
CA GLN A 46 4.86 47.14 1.25
C GLN A 46 4.02 48.41 1.02
N ALA A 47 2.78 48.42 1.50
CA ALA A 47 1.87 49.57 1.40
C ALA A 47 2.31 50.75 2.29
N ALA A 48 2.18 51.96 1.75
CA ALA A 48 2.49 53.22 2.41
C ALA A 48 1.49 53.59 3.53
N PRO A 49 1.90 54.40 4.53
CA PRO A 49 1.04 54.79 5.66
C PRO A 49 -0.07 55.80 5.27
N PRO A 50 -1.23 55.79 5.96
CA PRO A 50 -2.33 56.70 5.65
C PRO A 50 -2.11 58.11 6.23
N ALA A 51 -2.59 59.12 5.48
CA ALA A 51 -2.59 60.54 5.83
C ALA A 51 -3.70 60.90 6.86
N PRO A 52 -3.56 61.99 7.63
CA PRO A 52 -4.51 62.38 8.66
C PRO A 52 -5.77 63.04 8.08
N THR A 53 -6.94 62.72 8.65
CA THR A 53 -8.24 63.31 8.30
C THR A 53 -8.51 64.64 9.03
N PRO A 54 -9.29 65.57 8.44
CA PRO A 54 -9.57 66.89 9.04
C PRO A 54 -10.66 66.83 10.12
N PRO A 55 -10.70 67.81 11.06
CA PRO A 55 -11.71 67.85 12.11
C PRO A 55 -13.08 68.31 11.57
N LYS A 56 -14.12 67.68 12.10
CA LYS A 56 -15.55 67.86 11.79
C LYS A 56 -16.11 69.15 12.45
N PRO A 57 -16.96 69.94 11.77
CA PRO A 57 -17.51 71.17 12.33
C PRO A 57 -18.61 70.94 13.40
N THR A 58 -18.64 71.87 14.35
CA THR A 58 -19.53 71.94 15.52
C THR A 58 -20.99 72.26 15.14
N PRO A 59 -21.99 71.55 15.69
CA PRO A 59 -23.40 71.86 15.44
C PRO A 59 -23.94 73.00 16.34
N THR A 60 -24.83 73.81 15.74
CA THR A 60 -25.58 74.95 16.30
C THR A 60 -26.66 74.50 17.31
N PRO A 61 -26.93 75.26 18.38
CA PRO A 61 -27.96 74.90 19.37
C PRO A 61 -29.38 75.01 18.79
N THR A 62 -30.19 73.99 19.07
CA THR A 62 -31.62 73.88 18.72
C THR A 62 -32.47 74.43 19.88
N PRO A 63 -33.54 75.22 19.62
CA PRO A 63 -34.36 75.80 20.68
C PRO A 63 -35.17 74.77 21.48
N THR A 64 -35.29 75.04 22.77
CA THR A 64 -35.98 74.22 23.77
C THR A 64 -37.50 74.26 23.62
N PRO A 65 -38.20 73.11 23.52
CA PRO A 65 -39.67 73.10 23.49
C PRO A 65 -40.29 73.25 24.89
N THR A 66 -41.43 73.94 24.90
CA THR A 66 -42.33 74.22 26.04
C THR A 66 -42.92 72.95 26.67
N PRO A 67 -43.07 72.86 28.01
CA PRO A 67 -43.61 71.67 28.67
C PRO A 67 -45.07 71.42 28.32
N THR A 68 -45.36 70.16 27.97
CA THR A 68 -46.71 69.61 27.76
C THR A 68 -47.27 69.11 29.10
N PRO A 69 -48.55 69.32 29.43
CA PRO A 69 -49.12 68.90 30.71
C PRO A 69 -49.06 67.38 30.88
N THR A 70 -48.71 66.96 32.09
CA THR A 70 -48.55 65.57 32.51
C THR A 70 -49.91 64.86 32.58
N PRO A 71 -50.12 63.73 31.87
CA PRO A 71 -51.34 62.94 32.02
C PRO A 71 -51.36 62.20 33.37
N THR A 72 -52.56 62.12 33.94
CA THR A 72 -52.89 61.41 35.19
C THR A 72 -52.53 59.91 35.09
N PRO A 73 -51.96 59.29 36.14
CA PRO A 73 -51.55 57.90 36.09
C PRO A 73 -52.75 56.95 35.92
N THR A 74 -52.71 56.15 34.87
CA THR A 74 -53.58 54.99 34.68
C THR A 74 -53.21 53.90 35.69
N PRO A 75 -54.17 53.26 36.38
CA PRO A 75 -53.87 52.19 37.33
C PRO A 75 -53.10 51.06 36.64
N THR A 76 -51.99 50.68 37.26
CA THR A 76 -51.12 49.59 36.78
C THR A 76 -51.87 48.27 36.90
N PRO A 77 -52.00 47.47 35.82
CA PRO A 77 -52.61 46.16 35.91
C PRO A 77 -51.79 45.25 36.83
N THR A 78 -52.49 44.55 37.72
CA THR A 78 -51.91 43.52 38.60
C THR A 78 -51.21 42.45 37.74
N PRO A 79 -49.93 42.12 38.00
CA PRO A 79 -49.22 41.13 37.23
C PRO A 79 -49.91 39.76 37.34
N ALA A 80 -50.11 39.12 36.19
CA ALA A 80 -50.61 37.75 36.12
C ALA A 80 -49.63 36.79 36.82
N PRO A 81 -50.12 35.72 37.46
CA PRO A 81 -49.27 34.75 38.13
C PRO A 81 -48.27 34.13 37.15
N THR A 82 -47.00 34.10 37.56
CA THR A 82 -45.91 33.49 36.79
C THR A 82 -46.18 31.98 36.65
N PRO A 83 -46.16 31.42 35.43
CA PRO A 83 -46.36 29.99 35.24
C PRO A 83 -45.25 29.19 35.96
N PRO A 84 -45.56 27.98 36.45
CA PRO A 84 -44.57 27.14 37.11
C PRO A 84 -43.40 26.83 36.16
N PRO A 85 -42.17 26.70 36.69
CA PRO A 85 -41.01 26.39 35.88
C PRO A 85 -41.20 25.05 35.17
N LYS A 86 -40.95 25.05 33.86
CA LYS A 86 -40.95 23.84 33.04
C LYS A 86 -39.93 22.85 33.62
N PRO A 87 -40.28 21.55 33.78
CA PRO A 87 -39.33 20.56 34.28
C PRO A 87 -38.08 20.54 33.42
N THR A 88 -36.92 20.63 34.07
CA THR A 88 -35.61 20.51 33.45
C THR A 88 -35.48 19.12 32.84
N PRO A 89 -35.08 18.98 31.57
CA PRO A 89 -34.89 17.66 30.96
C PRO A 89 -33.83 16.88 31.75
N THR A 90 -34.17 15.66 32.13
CA THR A 90 -33.23 14.71 32.73
C THR A 90 -32.06 14.51 31.76
N PRO A 91 -30.80 14.61 32.21
CA PRO A 91 -29.64 14.41 31.34
C PRO A 91 -29.71 13.01 30.71
N THR A 92 -29.57 12.95 29.40
CA THR A 92 -29.41 11.68 28.67
C THR A 92 -28.18 10.98 29.22
N PRO A 93 -28.25 9.67 29.56
CA PRO A 93 -27.08 8.94 30.03
C PRO A 93 -25.96 9.05 29.00
N THR A 94 -24.77 9.42 29.47
CA THR A 94 -23.56 9.38 28.65
C THR A 94 -23.31 7.94 28.22
N PRO A 95 -23.11 7.65 26.92
CA PRO A 95 -22.82 6.29 26.49
C PRO A 95 -21.57 5.79 27.21
N THR A 96 -21.68 4.60 27.82
CA THR A 96 -20.54 3.90 28.39
C THR A 96 -19.49 3.69 27.30
N PRO A 97 -18.20 4.00 27.54
CA PRO A 97 -17.16 3.77 26.55
C PRO A 97 -17.14 2.30 26.12
N THR A 98 -17.18 2.04 24.82
CA THR A 98 -17.00 0.70 24.26
C THR A 98 -15.62 0.19 24.68
N PRO A 99 -15.50 -1.05 25.19
CA PRO A 99 -14.20 -1.64 25.51
C PRO A 99 -13.25 -1.57 24.31
N PRO A 100 -11.93 -1.35 24.53
CA PRO A 100 -10.96 -1.37 23.45
C PRO A 100 -10.98 -2.73 22.76
N ALA A 101 -10.87 -2.71 21.42
CA ALA A 101 -10.83 -3.93 20.63
C ALA A 101 -9.68 -4.84 21.09
N PRO A 102 -9.85 -6.18 21.07
CA PRO A 102 -8.78 -7.11 21.42
C PRO A 102 -7.55 -6.89 20.54
N ALA A 103 -6.37 -7.19 21.09
CA ALA A 103 -5.12 -7.11 20.35
C ALA A 103 -5.15 -8.05 19.13
N PRO A 104 -4.56 -7.65 18.00
CA PRO A 104 -4.52 -8.51 16.82
C PRO A 104 -3.68 -9.75 17.10
N GLU A 105 -4.19 -10.89 16.64
CA GLU A 105 -3.48 -12.16 16.66
C GLU A 105 -2.53 -12.24 15.48
N VAL A 106 -1.33 -12.79 15.70
CA VAL A 106 -0.26 -12.81 14.70
C VAL A 106 0.08 -14.25 14.32
N TYR A 107 -0.06 -14.55 13.04
CA TYR A 107 0.20 -15.85 12.45
C TYR A 107 1.48 -15.83 11.62
N GLN A 108 2.43 -16.69 11.94
CA GLN A 108 3.66 -16.83 11.17
C GLN A 108 3.46 -17.81 10.01
N VAL A 109 3.81 -17.42 8.79
CA VAL A 109 3.64 -18.29 7.62
C VAL A 109 4.49 -19.58 7.72
N SER A 110 5.60 -19.52 8.45
CA SER A 110 6.46 -20.67 8.77
C SER A 110 5.81 -21.73 9.67
N GLU A 111 4.73 -21.39 10.37
CA GLU A 111 4.05 -22.27 11.33
C GLU A 111 2.61 -22.61 10.89
N MET A 112 2.13 -22.01 9.79
CA MET A 112 0.78 -22.25 9.28
C MET A 112 0.60 -23.69 8.81
N ASN A 113 -0.56 -24.25 9.13
CA ASN A 113 -0.99 -25.51 8.55
C ASN A 113 -1.23 -25.36 7.04
N TYR A 114 -1.05 -26.47 6.32
CA TYR A 114 -1.57 -26.59 4.97
C TYR A 114 -3.07 -26.89 5.02
N THR A 115 -3.84 -26.42 4.04
CA THR A 115 -5.30 -26.65 3.98
C THR A 115 -5.70 -28.13 3.97
N LEU A 116 -4.81 -29.07 3.67
CA LEU A 116 -5.13 -30.51 3.78
C LEU A 116 -5.16 -31.03 5.22
N LEU A 117 -4.51 -30.34 6.14
CA LEU A 117 -4.29 -30.77 7.53
C LEU A 117 -4.92 -29.82 8.55
N GLY A 118 -5.27 -28.60 8.13
CA GLY A 118 -5.86 -27.58 8.99
C GLY A 118 -7.37 -27.72 9.17
N ASP A 119 -7.92 -26.96 10.09
CA ASP A 119 -9.34 -26.96 10.46
C ASP A 119 -10.16 -25.84 9.80
N HIS A 120 -9.51 -25.04 8.94
CA HIS A 120 -10.07 -23.93 8.19
C HIS A 120 -10.58 -22.76 9.04
N THR A 121 -10.08 -22.61 10.27
CA THR A 121 -10.41 -21.48 11.14
C THR A 121 -9.33 -20.41 11.18
N GLU A 122 -8.08 -20.80 10.95
CA GLU A 122 -6.90 -19.93 10.96
C GLU A 122 -6.31 -19.76 9.56
N PRO A 123 -5.40 -18.79 9.35
CA PRO A 123 -4.70 -18.68 8.08
C PRO A 123 -3.94 -19.95 7.71
N GLU A 124 -4.12 -20.42 6.48
CA GLU A 124 -3.58 -21.70 5.99
C GLU A 124 -2.94 -21.55 4.62
N VAL A 125 -1.86 -22.29 4.38
CA VAL A 125 -1.24 -22.37 3.05
C VAL A 125 -2.04 -23.33 2.18
N VAL A 126 -2.53 -22.86 1.05
CA VAL A 126 -3.31 -23.67 0.10
C VAL A 126 -2.35 -24.53 -0.71
N LEU A 127 -2.18 -25.79 -0.32
CA LEU A 127 -1.16 -26.67 -0.92
C LEU A 127 -1.38 -26.87 -2.43
N GLY A 128 -2.62 -27.11 -2.86
CA GLY A 128 -2.94 -27.39 -4.27
C GLY A 128 -2.81 -26.19 -5.22
N GLU A 129 -2.74 -24.97 -4.68
CA GLU A 129 -2.60 -23.74 -5.46
C GLU A 129 -1.23 -23.07 -5.27
N SER A 130 -0.43 -23.59 -4.34
CA SER A 130 0.91 -23.09 -4.06
C SER A 130 1.95 -23.89 -4.84
N GLY A 131 3.03 -23.23 -5.23
CA GLY A 131 4.24 -23.89 -5.66
C GLY A 131 4.96 -24.56 -4.47
N TRP A 132 6.21 -24.96 -4.70
CA TRP A 132 7.05 -25.46 -3.61
C TRP A 132 7.27 -24.36 -2.55
N VAL A 133 6.99 -24.70 -1.30
CA VAL A 133 7.17 -23.85 -0.12
C VAL A 133 7.96 -24.62 0.91
N TRP A 134 9.05 -24.04 1.38
CA TRP A 134 9.82 -24.55 2.50
C TRP A 134 9.62 -23.65 3.71
N GLN A 135 8.70 -24.05 4.59
CA GLN A 135 8.54 -23.47 5.92
C GLN A 135 9.75 -23.86 6.78
N ARG A 136 10.49 -22.87 7.27
CA ARG A 136 11.71 -23.13 8.04
C ARG A 136 12.03 -22.07 9.07
N SER A 137 12.87 -22.45 10.02
CA SER A 137 13.54 -21.57 10.96
C SER A 137 14.97 -21.31 10.48
N GLY A 138 15.45 -20.09 10.73
CA GLY A 138 16.76 -19.63 10.31
C GLY A 138 16.87 -19.45 8.79
N MET A 139 17.08 -18.20 8.37
CA MET A 139 17.40 -17.87 6.99
C MET A 139 18.24 -16.60 6.93
N SER A 140 18.85 -16.31 5.78
CA SER A 140 19.60 -15.08 5.62
C SER A 140 19.45 -14.47 4.23
N ILE A 141 19.40 -13.14 4.22
CA ILE A 141 19.23 -12.32 3.02
C ILE A 141 20.24 -11.17 3.12
N GLY A 142 21.13 -11.04 2.14
CA GLY A 142 22.14 -9.99 2.11
C GLY A 142 23.03 -10.02 3.36
N GLY A 143 23.32 -11.21 3.89
CA GLY A 143 24.11 -11.42 5.11
C GLY A 143 23.38 -11.15 6.42
N SER A 144 22.13 -10.66 6.39
CA SER A 144 21.31 -10.46 7.60
C SER A 144 20.54 -11.72 7.94
N ARG A 145 20.54 -12.13 9.22
CA ARG A 145 19.83 -13.33 9.69
C ARG A 145 18.41 -13.01 10.13
N TYR A 146 17.50 -13.91 9.79
CA TYR A 146 16.09 -13.88 10.18
C TYR A 146 15.70 -15.19 10.88
N ALA A 147 14.85 -15.09 11.89
CA ALA A 147 14.53 -16.21 12.77
C ALA A 147 13.65 -17.27 12.10
N HIS A 148 12.72 -16.86 11.23
CA HIS A 148 11.75 -17.73 10.61
C HIS A 148 11.26 -17.15 9.28
N GLY A 149 10.62 -17.97 8.46
CA GLY A 149 9.99 -17.53 7.22
C GLY A 149 9.70 -18.69 6.29
N VAL A 150 9.48 -18.36 5.02
CA VAL A 150 9.33 -19.35 3.96
C VAL A 150 10.32 -19.11 2.83
N THR A 151 10.98 -20.17 2.40
CA THR A 151 11.83 -20.17 1.19
C THR A 151 11.05 -20.76 0.03
N VAL A 152 11.17 -20.15 -1.13
CA VAL A 152 10.51 -20.54 -2.38
C VAL A 152 11.48 -20.45 -3.54
N ASN A 153 11.11 -21.03 -4.69
CA ASN A 153 11.86 -20.81 -5.92
C ASN A 153 11.65 -19.37 -6.45
N SER A 154 12.61 -18.87 -7.24
CA SER A 154 12.53 -17.54 -7.88
C SER A 154 11.38 -17.37 -8.86
N ARG A 155 10.80 -18.47 -9.34
CA ARG A 155 9.48 -18.51 -9.96
C ARG A 155 8.53 -19.26 -9.04
N SER A 156 7.72 -18.53 -8.28
CA SER A 156 6.84 -19.15 -7.29
C SER A 156 5.56 -18.34 -7.06
N SER A 157 4.56 -19.05 -6.54
CA SER A 157 3.29 -18.49 -6.10
C SER A 157 2.89 -19.26 -4.84
N VAL A 158 2.71 -18.56 -3.72
CA VAL A 158 2.19 -19.13 -2.46
C VAL A 158 0.84 -18.52 -2.20
N VAL A 159 -0.18 -19.35 -2.07
CA VAL A 159 -1.54 -18.92 -1.79
C VAL A 159 -1.83 -19.17 -0.32
N ILE A 160 -2.27 -18.13 0.38
CA ILE A 160 -2.67 -18.21 1.78
C ILE A 160 -4.15 -17.89 1.86
N GLN A 161 -4.94 -18.85 2.33
CA GLN A 161 -6.33 -18.64 2.69
C GLN A 161 -6.35 -18.00 4.09
N LEU A 162 -7.05 -16.87 4.25
CA LEU A 162 -7.02 -16.12 5.51
C LEU A 162 -7.99 -16.67 6.55
N ASN A 163 -9.10 -17.28 6.12
CA ASN A 163 -10.17 -17.89 6.92
C ASN A 163 -10.83 -16.99 7.98
N ARG A 164 -10.39 -15.74 8.12
CA ARG A 164 -10.88 -14.78 9.11
C ARG A 164 -10.46 -13.35 8.76
N GLN A 165 -10.87 -12.38 9.58
CA GLN A 165 -10.68 -10.95 9.30
C GLN A 165 -9.23 -10.52 9.58
N CYS A 166 -8.40 -10.58 8.55
CA CYS A 166 -7.02 -10.13 8.62
C CYS A 166 -6.86 -8.70 8.09
N THR A 167 -5.92 -7.97 8.67
CA THR A 167 -5.74 -6.53 8.40
C THR A 167 -4.39 -6.20 7.78
N ARG A 168 -3.36 -6.98 8.09
CA ARG A 168 -1.99 -6.71 7.67
C ARG A 168 -1.24 -7.99 7.31
N TYR A 169 -0.46 -7.94 6.23
CA TYR A 169 0.61 -8.88 5.92
C TYR A 169 1.96 -8.15 5.95
N GLU A 170 2.95 -8.74 6.61
CA GLU A 170 4.30 -8.18 6.75
C GLU A 170 5.37 -9.26 6.57
N ALA A 171 6.51 -8.88 5.98
CA ALA A 171 7.66 -9.75 5.78
C ALA A 171 8.91 -8.92 5.43
N MET A 172 10.06 -9.58 5.38
CA MET A 172 11.29 -9.12 4.74
C MET A 172 11.53 -10.00 3.51
N ALA A 173 11.52 -9.41 2.32
CA ALA A 173 11.61 -10.14 1.07
C ALA A 173 12.99 -9.98 0.42
N GLY A 174 13.60 -11.08 -0.02
CA GLY A 174 14.86 -11.00 -0.77
C GLY A 174 15.38 -12.34 -1.25
N VAL A 175 16.49 -12.30 -1.98
CA VAL A 175 17.15 -13.52 -2.48
C VAL A 175 17.86 -14.19 -1.30
N ASP A 176 17.62 -15.48 -1.12
CA ASP A 176 18.23 -16.27 -0.05
C ASP A 176 19.74 -16.41 -0.29
N ASP A 177 20.56 -16.20 0.73
CA ASP A 177 22.01 -16.31 0.67
C ASP A 177 22.49 -17.74 0.31
N LEU A 178 21.65 -18.77 0.45
CA LEU A 178 21.88 -20.10 -0.12
C LEU A 178 22.13 -20.07 -1.64
N THR A 179 21.69 -19.01 -2.29
CA THR A 179 21.89 -18.76 -3.72
C THR A 179 23.30 -18.23 -4.04
N MET A 180 24.12 -17.92 -3.03
CA MET A 180 25.50 -17.43 -3.19
C MET A 180 25.60 -16.17 -4.07
N GLY A 181 24.70 -15.20 -3.87
CA GLY A 181 24.68 -13.94 -4.61
C GLY A 181 24.11 -14.02 -6.03
N LEU A 182 23.62 -15.19 -6.47
CA LEU A 182 23.09 -15.35 -7.83
C LEU A 182 21.62 -14.94 -7.95
N GLY A 183 21.24 -14.46 -9.12
CA GLY A 183 19.85 -14.21 -9.48
C GLY A 183 19.34 -12.80 -9.16
N ALA A 184 18.21 -12.49 -9.77
CA ALA A 184 17.50 -11.23 -9.61
C ALA A 184 16.01 -11.50 -9.77
N VAL A 185 15.24 -11.08 -8.77
CA VAL A 185 13.81 -11.38 -8.68
C VAL A 185 13.01 -10.14 -8.33
N ARG A 186 11.71 -10.24 -8.54
CA ARG A 186 10.72 -9.29 -8.05
C ARG A 186 9.69 -10.00 -7.22
N PHE A 187 9.38 -9.41 -6.08
CA PHE A 187 8.36 -9.87 -5.16
C PHE A 187 7.07 -9.09 -5.40
N SER A 188 5.93 -9.75 -5.27
CA SER A 188 4.63 -9.10 -5.36
C SER A 188 3.64 -9.80 -4.44
N VAL A 189 2.72 -9.02 -3.87
CA VAL A 189 1.60 -9.52 -3.07
C VAL A 189 0.32 -9.15 -3.80
N PHE A 190 -0.53 -10.15 -4.03
CA PHE A 190 -1.82 -10.00 -4.69
C PHE A 190 -2.97 -10.33 -3.73
N GLY A 191 -4.11 -9.66 -3.91
CA GLY A 191 -5.38 -10.03 -3.31
C GLY A 191 -6.00 -11.24 -4.00
N GLY A 192 -7.11 -11.73 -3.43
CA GLY A 192 -7.84 -12.89 -3.96
C GLY A 192 -8.53 -12.62 -5.29
N ASP A 193 -8.80 -11.35 -5.59
CA ASP A 193 -9.32 -10.86 -6.87
C ASP A 193 -8.26 -10.75 -7.98
N GLY A 194 -6.98 -11.01 -7.65
CA GLY A 194 -5.86 -10.84 -8.57
C GLY A 194 -5.32 -9.41 -8.62
N THR A 195 -5.83 -8.47 -7.82
CA THR A 195 -5.29 -7.12 -7.72
C THR A 195 -3.92 -7.16 -7.04
N ARG A 196 -2.93 -6.49 -7.63
CA ARG A 196 -1.60 -6.35 -7.02
C ARG A 196 -1.67 -5.31 -5.91
N LEU A 197 -1.46 -5.74 -4.68
CA LEU A 197 -1.50 -4.90 -3.49
C LEU A 197 -0.14 -4.27 -3.18
N TRP A 198 0.95 -4.94 -3.56
CA TRP A 198 2.32 -4.47 -3.36
C TRP A 198 3.29 -5.13 -4.35
N GLN A 199 4.39 -4.43 -4.64
CA GLN A 199 5.48 -4.94 -5.46
C GLN A 199 6.82 -4.32 -5.04
N SER A 200 7.87 -5.14 -5.03
CA SER A 200 9.24 -4.68 -4.78
C SER A 200 9.89 -4.04 -6.02
N PRO A 201 10.97 -3.26 -5.82
CA PRO A 201 12.02 -3.12 -6.82
C PRO A 201 12.61 -4.49 -7.23
N VAL A 202 13.51 -4.50 -8.21
CA VAL A 202 14.33 -5.70 -8.46
C VAL A 202 15.26 -5.91 -7.27
N VAL A 203 15.25 -7.11 -6.71
CA VAL A 203 16.14 -7.54 -5.64
C VAL A 203 17.12 -8.55 -6.22
N ARG A 204 18.41 -8.26 -6.15
CA ARG A 204 19.48 -9.16 -6.59
C ARG A 204 19.99 -9.98 -5.42
N GLY A 205 20.74 -11.04 -5.72
CA GLY A 205 21.59 -11.66 -4.71
C GLY A 205 22.51 -10.64 -4.05
N ASP A 206 22.77 -10.82 -2.77
CA ASP A 206 23.53 -9.92 -1.87
C ASP A 206 22.88 -8.55 -1.58
N ASP A 207 21.79 -8.16 -2.26
CA ASP A 207 21.01 -6.98 -1.87
C ASP A 207 20.37 -7.18 -0.48
N PRO A 208 20.22 -6.12 0.33
CA PRO A 208 19.50 -6.20 1.58
C PRO A 208 18.02 -6.55 1.36
N ALA A 209 17.41 -7.23 2.33
CA ALA A 209 15.99 -7.55 2.28
C ALA A 209 15.12 -6.29 2.21
N VAL A 210 14.06 -6.37 1.42
CA VAL A 210 13.08 -5.29 1.24
C VAL A 210 11.90 -5.50 2.19
N PRO A 211 11.50 -4.50 2.98
CA PRO A 211 10.35 -4.62 3.87
C PRO A 211 9.04 -4.68 3.06
N VAL A 212 8.19 -5.61 3.45
CA VAL A 212 6.84 -5.81 2.91
C VAL A 212 5.84 -5.41 3.97
N GLY A 213 4.85 -4.60 3.56
CA GLY A 213 3.81 -4.15 4.48
C GLY A 213 2.53 -3.80 3.73
N VAL A 214 1.56 -4.71 3.77
CA VAL A 214 0.38 -4.67 2.90
C VAL A 214 -0.89 -4.72 3.72
N ASN A 215 -1.85 -3.84 3.43
CA ASN A 215 -3.20 -3.94 3.98
C ASN A 215 -3.96 -5.06 3.26
N VAL A 216 -4.44 -6.05 4.02
CA VAL A 216 -5.18 -7.22 3.49
C VAL A 216 -6.64 -7.24 3.96
N THR A 217 -7.12 -6.12 4.50
CA THR A 217 -8.52 -5.98 4.94
C THR A 217 -9.48 -6.28 3.80
N GLY A 218 -10.48 -7.12 4.06
CA GLY A 218 -11.49 -7.52 3.09
C GLY A 218 -11.04 -8.61 2.11
N GLN A 219 -9.78 -9.05 2.16
CA GLN A 219 -9.32 -10.19 1.39
C GLN A 219 -9.74 -11.50 2.07
N GLN A 220 -10.17 -12.49 1.29
CA GLN A 220 -10.37 -13.86 1.79
C GLN A 220 -9.08 -14.69 1.69
N ARG A 221 -8.20 -14.29 0.78
CA ARG A 221 -6.92 -14.94 0.48
C ARG A 221 -5.95 -13.92 -0.06
N ILE A 222 -4.67 -14.20 0.08
CA ILE A 222 -3.59 -13.45 -0.56
C ILE A 222 -2.68 -14.41 -1.33
N ARG A 223 -1.95 -13.87 -2.29
CA ARG A 223 -0.99 -14.63 -3.08
C ARG A 223 0.37 -13.92 -3.10
N LEU A 224 1.36 -14.59 -2.56
CA LEU A 224 2.75 -14.16 -2.53
C LEU A 224 3.44 -14.69 -3.78
N VAL A 225 4.02 -13.81 -4.59
CA VAL A 225 4.56 -14.17 -5.90
C VAL A 225 6.00 -13.71 -6.00
N VAL A 226 6.85 -14.58 -6.53
CA VAL A 226 8.22 -14.26 -6.92
C VAL A 226 8.37 -14.54 -8.40
N GLU A 227 8.88 -13.54 -9.13
CA GLU A 227 9.15 -13.62 -10.57
C GLU A 227 10.64 -13.35 -10.84
N PRO A 228 11.31 -14.17 -11.67
CA PRO A 228 12.68 -13.89 -12.07
C PRO A 228 12.69 -12.78 -13.13
N GLU A 229 13.65 -11.85 -13.03
CA GLU A 229 13.77 -10.76 -14.01
C GLU A 229 14.39 -11.20 -15.34
N GLN A 230 15.05 -12.36 -15.36
CA GLN A 230 15.70 -12.91 -16.55
C GLN A 230 15.21 -14.34 -16.83
N PRO A 231 15.06 -14.76 -18.11
CA PRO A 231 14.53 -16.07 -18.47
C PRO A 231 15.29 -17.27 -17.86
N PHE A 232 16.60 -17.12 -17.65
CA PHE A 232 17.48 -18.13 -17.05
C PHE A 232 17.76 -17.90 -15.55
N GLY A 233 17.13 -16.90 -14.91
CA GLY A 233 17.28 -16.60 -13.48
C GLY A 233 16.52 -17.55 -12.54
N GLY A 234 16.06 -18.69 -13.05
CA GLY A 234 15.19 -19.66 -12.35
C GLY A 234 15.87 -20.51 -11.26
N VAL A 235 17.17 -20.33 -11.05
CA VAL A 235 17.97 -21.11 -10.07
C VAL A 235 18.08 -20.44 -8.70
N ALA A 236 17.55 -19.23 -8.55
CA ALA A 236 17.60 -18.53 -7.26
C ALA A 236 16.53 -19.01 -6.28
N LEU A 237 16.91 -19.11 -5.02
CA LEU A 237 15.98 -19.23 -3.90
C LEU A 237 15.61 -17.83 -3.41
N ALA A 238 14.36 -17.67 -3.01
CA ALA A 238 13.82 -16.41 -2.55
C ALA A 238 13.11 -16.62 -1.22
N ASP A 239 13.30 -15.68 -0.31
CA ASP A 239 12.78 -15.74 1.04
C ASP A 239 11.70 -14.68 1.26
N TRP A 240 10.63 -15.10 1.94
CA TRP A 240 9.73 -14.23 2.69
C TRP A 240 10.05 -14.43 4.17
N ALA A 241 11.08 -13.74 4.65
CA ALA A 241 11.55 -13.78 6.02
C ALA A 241 10.61 -13.01 6.97
N GLU A 242 10.54 -13.44 8.23
CA GLU A 242 9.64 -12.88 9.27
C GLU A 242 8.18 -12.71 8.80
N SER A 243 7.77 -13.58 7.87
CA SER A 243 6.49 -13.51 7.18
C SER A 243 5.34 -13.79 8.15
N ARG A 244 4.46 -12.81 8.33
CA ARG A 244 3.38 -12.84 9.31
C ARG A 244 2.11 -12.15 8.84
N ILE A 245 0.97 -12.58 9.39
CA ILE A 245 -0.35 -12.00 9.14
C ILE A 245 -1.00 -11.60 10.47
N SER A 246 -1.53 -10.38 10.54
CA SER A 246 -2.27 -9.89 11.72
C SER A 246 -3.78 -9.95 11.48
N CYS A 247 -4.48 -10.70 12.33
CA CYS A 247 -5.93 -10.92 12.25
C CYS A 247 -6.67 -10.48 13.52
N ARG A 248 -7.98 -10.30 13.41
CA ARG A 248 -8.89 -9.97 14.50
C ARG A 248 -10.06 -10.95 14.54
#